data_AF-A0A2G2W8V8-F1
#
_entry.id   AF-A0A2G2W8V8-F1
#
_cell.length_a   1.000
_cell.length_b   1.000
_cell.length_c   1.000
_cell.angle_alpha   90.00
_cell.angle_beta   90.00
_cell.angle_gamma   90.00
#
_symmetry.space_group_name_H-M   'P 1'
#
loop_
_entity.id
_entity.type
_entity.pdbx_description
1 polymer ?
#
loop_
_entity_poly.entity_id
_entity_poly.type
_entity_poly.pdbx_seq_one_letter_code
_entity_poly.pdbx_strand_id
1 'polypeptide(L)'
;NSARFMWKRMPAAIKEARPEVVAVWRIGQKLWTRDYAGIYVCTDFVVYLIFISFLHHRSAELYKKRMFELLLAAYSTISTQDSAHFLGMNENDATNYVLQQGWVLDSASQTLTVKKQAVVKEQKLDPSKLQRLTEYVFHLEH
;
A
#
# COMPACT_ATOMS: atom_id res chain seq x y z
N ASN A 1 -2.47 -18.76 9.98
CA ASN A 1 -3.56 -19.14 10.92
C ASN A 1 -4.93 -18.58 10.54
N SER A 2 -5.07 -17.29 10.23
CA SER A 2 -6.36 -16.65 9.92
C SER A 2 -7.17 -17.34 8.80
N ALA A 3 -6.51 -17.78 7.73
CA ALA A 3 -7.16 -18.48 6.60
C ALA A 3 -7.85 -19.80 7.01
N ARG A 4 -7.27 -20.57 7.95
CA ARG A 4 -7.86 -21.83 8.44
C ARG A 4 -9.13 -21.60 9.23
N PHE A 5 -9.16 -20.54 10.06
CA PHE A 5 -10.36 -20.17 10.80
C PHE A 5 -11.46 -19.65 9.89
N MET A 6 -11.11 -18.91 8.84
CA MET A 6 -12.05 -18.46 7.82
C MET A 6 -12.74 -19.65 7.13
N TRP A 7 -11.98 -20.65 6.68
CA TRP A 7 -12.53 -21.85 6.04
C TRP A 7 -13.51 -22.64 6.94
N LYS A 8 -13.19 -22.74 8.24
CA LYS A 8 -14.06 -23.41 9.22
C LYS A 8 -15.39 -22.67 9.45
N ARG A 9 -15.40 -21.33 9.34
CA ARG A 9 -16.58 -20.49 9.57
C ARG A 9 -17.50 -20.37 8.34
N MET A 10 -17.03 -20.75 7.14
CA MET A 10 -17.84 -20.64 5.93
C MET A 10 -18.94 -21.73 5.86
N PRO A 11 -20.21 -21.34 5.62
CA PRO A 11 -21.33 -22.26 5.40
C PRO A 11 -21.08 -23.21 4.22
N ALA A 12 -21.60 -24.43 4.31
CA ALA A 12 -21.46 -25.45 3.25
C ALA A 12 -22.04 -24.99 1.91
N ALA A 13 -23.16 -24.25 1.93
CA ALA A 13 -23.79 -23.69 0.73
C ALA A 13 -22.84 -22.81 -0.12
N ILE A 14 -21.92 -22.07 0.51
CA ILE A 14 -20.95 -21.21 -0.21
C ILE A 14 -19.81 -22.05 -0.80
N LYS A 15 -19.47 -23.17 -0.15
CA LYS A 15 -18.43 -24.10 -0.61
C LYS A 15 -18.90 -24.88 -1.85
N GLU A 16 -20.19 -25.21 -1.89
CA GLU A 16 -20.80 -25.89 -3.03
C GLU A 16 -21.12 -24.93 -4.18
N ALA A 17 -21.58 -23.71 -3.88
CA ALA A 17 -21.91 -22.72 -4.91
C ALA A 17 -20.68 -22.14 -5.64
N ARG A 18 -19.49 -22.17 -5.04
CA ARG A 18 -18.27 -21.56 -5.59
C ARG A 18 -17.08 -22.52 -5.55
N PRO A 19 -16.85 -23.31 -6.61
CA PRO A 19 -15.72 -24.25 -6.66
C PRO A 19 -14.36 -23.54 -6.58
N GLU A 20 -14.28 -22.27 -6.98
CA GLU A 20 -13.07 -21.44 -6.88
C GLU A 20 -12.56 -21.32 -5.44
N VAL A 21 -13.46 -21.18 -4.47
CA VAL A 21 -13.09 -21.04 -3.05
C VAL A 21 -12.50 -22.35 -2.52
N VAL A 22 -13.01 -23.49 -3.00
CA VAL A 22 -12.48 -24.82 -2.68
C VAL A 22 -11.09 -25.00 -3.30
N ALA A 23 -10.90 -24.56 -4.55
CA ALA A 23 -9.61 -24.61 -5.23
C ALA A 23 -8.54 -23.74 -4.53
N VAL A 24 -8.89 -22.51 -4.14
CA VAL A 24 -8.01 -21.62 -3.34
C VAL A 24 -7.65 -22.27 -2.00
N TRP A 25 -8.61 -22.91 -1.34
CA TRP A 25 -8.35 -23.62 -0.08
C TRP A 25 -7.41 -24.81 -0.26
N ARG A 26 -7.54 -25.60 -1.34
CA ARG A 26 -6.61 -26.69 -1.68
C ARG A 26 -5.19 -26.18 -1.87
N ILE A 27 -5.00 -25.06 -2.57
CA ILE A 27 -3.69 -24.40 -2.72
C ILE A 27 -3.15 -24.00 -1.34
N GLY A 28 -3.99 -23.41 -0.48
CA GLY A 28 -3.62 -23.06 0.89
C GLY A 28 -3.20 -24.26 1.75
N GLN A 29 -3.86 -25.42 1.59
CA GLN A 29 -3.49 -26.67 2.26
C GLN A 29 -2.13 -27.21 1.77
N LYS A 30 -1.88 -27.14 0.46
CA LYS A 30 -0.59 -27.55 -0.13
C LYS A 30 0.56 -26.64 0.30
N LEU A 31 0.33 -25.33 0.35
CA LEU A 31 1.29 -24.36 0.87
C LEU A 31 1.59 -24.58 2.36
N TRP A 32 0.58 -24.93 3.16
CA TRP A 32 0.76 -25.31 4.56
C TRP A 32 1.64 -26.56 4.72
N THR A 33 1.46 -27.53 3.82
CA THR A 33 2.21 -28.81 3.80
C THR A 33 3.60 -28.66 3.14
N ARG A 34 3.95 -27.46 2.66
CA ARG A 34 5.20 -27.15 1.91
C ARG A 34 5.40 -28.03 0.67
N ASP A 35 4.32 -28.53 0.08
CA ASP A 35 4.34 -29.31 -1.16
C ASP A 35 4.28 -28.35 -2.36
N TYR A 36 5.45 -27.84 -2.77
CA TYR A 36 5.56 -26.85 -3.84
C TYR A 36 5.25 -27.44 -5.23
N ALA A 37 5.53 -28.72 -5.45
CA ALA A 37 5.20 -29.40 -6.70
C ALA A 37 3.68 -29.52 -6.87
N GLY A 38 2.96 -29.86 -5.80
CA GLY A 38 1.50 -29.95 -5.80
C GLY A 38 0.79 -28.62 -6.03
N ILE A 39 1.43 -27.48 -5.74
CA ILE A 39 0.84 -26.15 -5.99
C ILE A 39 0.65 -25.91 -7.49
N TYR A 40 1.67 -26.20 -8.31
CA TYR A 40 1.60 -25.98 -9.76
C TYR A 40 0.56 -26.89 -10.43
N VAL A 41 0.37 -28.10 -9.90
CA VAL A 41 -0.64 -29.05 -10.40
C VAL A 41 -2.06 -28.68 -9.97
N CYS A 42 -2.22 -28.09 -8.79
CA CYS A 42 -3.53 -27.70 -8.24
C CYS A 42 -3.96 -26.27 -8.62
N THR A 43 -3.12 -25.53 -9.34
CA THR A 43 -3.44 -24.16 -9.77
C THR A 43 -4.29 -24.23 -11.03
N ASP A 44 -5.61 -24.20 -10.85
CA ASP A 44 -6.53 -23.93 -11.93
C ASP A 44 -6.25 -22.54 -12.52
N PHE A 45 -6.26 -22.43 -13.85
CA PHE A 45 -6.02 -21.19 -14.58
C PHE A 45 -6.91 -20.03 -14.11
N VAL A 46 -8.14 -20.33 -13.70
CA VAL A 46 -9.10 -19.36 -13.16
C VAL A 46 -8.65 -18.79 -11.81
N VAL A 47 -8.13 -19.64 -10.92
CA VAL A 47 -7.61 -19.20 -9.61
C VAL A 47 -6.35 -18.35 -9.78
N TYR A 48 -5.50 -18.72 -10.75
CA TYR A 48 -4.33 -17.93 -11.11
C TYR A 48 -4.72 -16.53 -11.59
N LEU A 49 -5.68 -16.41 -12.52
CA LEU A 49 -6.16 -15.12 -13.00
C LEU A 49 -6.73 -14.26 -11.87
N ILE A 50 -7.59 -14.82 -11.02
CA ILE A 50 -8.18 -14.11 -9.88
C ILE A 50 -7.08 -13.61 -8.93
N PHE A 51 -6.09 -14.45 -8.64
CA PHE A 51 -4.98 -14.10 -7.74
C PHE A 51 -4.12 -12.98 -8.31
N ILE A 52 -3.79 -13.04 -9.61
CA ILE A 52 -3.02 -12.01 -10.29
C ILE A 52 -3.81 -10.69 -10.36
N SER A 53 -5.10 -10.73 -10.67
CA SER A 53 -5.96 -9.54 -10.66
C SER A 53 -6.05 -8.91 -9.26
N PHE A 54 -6.20 -9.73 -8.22
CA PHE A 54 -6.20 -9.24 -6.84
C PHE A 54 -4.86 -8.60 -6.47
N LEU A 55 -3.75 -9.24 -6.83
CA LEU A 55 -2.42 -8.73 -6.54
C LEU A 55 -2.14 -7.43 -7.29
N HIS A 56 -2.55 -7.35 -8.56
CA HIS A 56 -2.45 -6.16 -9.40
C HIS A 56 -3.29 -5.01 -8.81
N HIS A 57 -4.54 -5.28 -8.41
CA HIS A 57 -5.36 -4.26 -7.77
C HIS A 57 -4.75 -3.80 -6.44
N ARG A 58 -4.27 -4.73 -5.61
CA ARG A 58 -3.65 -4.39 -4.32
C ARG A 58 -2.35 -3.61 -4.49
N SER A 59 -1.53 -3.95 -5.48
CA SER A 59 -0.30 -3.21 -5.78
C SER A 59 -0.60 -1.83 -6.36
N ALA A 60 -1.62 -1.69 -7.22
CA ALA A 60 -2.08 -0.41 -7.73
C ALA A 60 -2.54 0.52 -6.58
N GLU A 61 -3.32 0.00 -5.62
CA GLU A 61 -3.75 0.77 -4.45
C GLU A 61 -2.58 1.17 -3.54
N LEU A 62 -1.60 0.30 -3.34
CA LEU A 62 -0.37 0.64 -2.60
C LEU A 62 0.47 1.70 -3.32
N TYR A 63 0.58 1.59 -4.65
CA TYR A 63 1.29 2.56 -5.47
C TYR A 63 0.63 3.93 -5.38
N LYS A 64 -0.70 4.02 -5.52
CA LYS A 64 -1.45 5.27 -5.38
C LYS A 64 -1.22 5.94 -4.03
N LYS A 65 -1.29 5.18 -2.93
CA LYS A 65 -1.04 5.72 -1.58
C LYS A 65 0.37 6.28 -1.44
N ARG A 66 1.37 5.51 -1.90
CA ARG A 66 2.77 5.94 -1.83
C ARG A 66 3.04 7.16 -2.71
N MET A 67 2.45 7.21 -3.90
CA MET A 67 2.55 8.36 -4.78
C MET A 67 1.87 9.59 -4.17
N PHE A 68 0.71 9.41 -3.56
CA PHE A 68 0.01 10.48 -2.85
C PHE A 68 0.84 11.05 -1.68
N GLU A 69 1.47 10.19 -0.87
CA GLU A 69 2.41 10.61 0.18
C GLU A 69 3.62 11.38 -0.39
N LEU A 70 4.15 10.94 -1.53
CA LEU A 70 5.25 11.64 -2.21
C LEU A 70 4.82 13.02 -2.71
N LEU A 71 3.62 13.12 -3.30
CA LEU A 71 3.06 14.39 -3.76
C LEU A 71 2.86 15.37 -2.59
N LEU A 72 2.35 14.89 -1.45
CA LEU A 72 2.23 15.68 -0.22
C LEU A 72 3.57 16.22 0.30
N ALA A 73 4.65 15.45 0.16
CA ALA A 73 5.96 15.80 0.69
C ALA A 73 6.78 16.72 -0.24
N ALA A 74 6.68 16.51 -1.55
CA ALA A 74 7.55 17.16 -2.54
C ALA A 74 6.94 18.42 -3.18
N TYR A 75 5.61 18.47 -3.35
CA TYR A 75 4.95 19.54 -4.10
C TYR A 75 4.13 20.44 -3.17
N SER A 76 4.23 21.75 -3.38
CA SER A 76 3.35 22.74 -2.73
C SER A 76 2.16 23.10 -3.63
N THR A 77 2.40 23.07 -4.94
CA THR A 77 1.43 23.28 -6.01
C THR A 77 1.72 22.26 -7.12
N ILE A 78 0.70 21.60 -7.64
CA ILE A 78 0.82 20.66 -8.76
C ILE A 78 -0.34 20.85 -9.73
N SER A 79 -0.13 20.66 -11.03
CA SER A 79 -1.22 20.74 -12.01
C SER A 79 -2.22 19.59 -11.84
N THR A 80 -3.48 19.79 -12.24
CA THR A 80 -4.48 18.71 -12.27
C THR A 80 -4.05 17.56 -13.18
N GLN A 81 -3.42 17.87 -14.30
CA GLN A 81 -2.94 16.89 -15.29
C GLN A 81 -1.83 15.99 -14.72
N ASP A 82 -0.82 16.58 -14.07
CA ASP A 82 0.28 15.82 -13.47
C ASP A 82 -0.24 14.96 -12.31
N SER A 83 -1.16 15.49 -11.50
CA SER A 83 -1.78 14.72 -10.42
C SER A 83 -2.56 13.51 -10.94
N ALA A 84 -3.28 13.66 -12.05
CA ALA A 84 -4.02 12.59 -12.71
C ALA A 84 -3.07 11.53 -13.28
N HIS A 85 -2.00 11.98 -13.94
CA HIS A 85 -0.96 11.10 -14.48
C HIS A 85 -0.27 10.28 -13.37
N PHE A 86 0.12 10.91 -12.25
CA PHE A 86 0.77 10.21 -11.15
C PHE A 86 -0.14 9.25 -10.39
N LEU A 87 -1.43 9.57 -10.25
CA LEU A 87 -2.42 8.72 -9.58
C LEU A 87 -3.00 7.63 -10.50
N GLY A 88 -2.76 7.72 -11.82
CA GLY A 88 -3.24 6.76 -12.81
C GLY A 88 -4.77 6.78 -12.98
N MET A 89 -5.38 7.96 -12.84
CA MET A 89 -6.82 8.16 -12.97
C MET A 89 -7.11 9.35 -13.89
N ASN A 90 -8.36 9.49 -14.33
CA ASN A 90 -8.73 10.63 -15.16
C ASN A 90 -8.72 11.94 -14.33
N GLU A 91 -8.66 13.08 -15.01
CA GLU A 91 -8.53 14.40 -14.35
C GLU A 91 -9.69 14.71 -13.40
N ASN A 92 -10.91 14.27 -13.75
CA ASN A 92 -12.11 14.50 -12.95
C ASN A 92 -12.09 13.68 -11.65
N ASP A 93 -11.72 12.40 -11.74
CA ASP A 93 -11.60 11.49 -10.60
C ASP A 93 -10.44 11.87 -9.71
N ALA A 94 -9.31 12.31 -10.29
CA ALA A 94 -8.18 12.86 -9.55
C ALA A 94 -8.60 14.07 -8.73
N THR A 95 -9.32 15.00 -9.36
CA THR A 95 -9.80 16.22 -8.70
C THR A 95 -10.78 15.88 -7.57
N ASN A 96 -11.74 14.99 -7.81
CA ASN A 96 -12.67 14.53 -6.78
C ASN A 96 -11.95 13.85 -5.60
N TYR A 97 -10.99 12.98 -5.89
CA TYR A 97 -10.19 12.29 -4.88
C TYR A 97 -9.38 13.29 -4.04
N VAL A 98 -8.73 14.24 -4.70
CA VAL A 98 -7.90 15.27 -4.07
C VAL A 98 -8.72 16.25 -3.23
N LEU A 99 -9.92 16.62 -3.69
CA LEU A 99 -10.88 17.43 -2.92
C LEU A 99 -11.36 16.70 -1.66
N GLN A 100 -11.64 15.40 -1.73
CA GLN A 100 -11.96 14.59 -0.54
C GLN A 100 -10.83 14.55 0.48
N GLN A 101 -9.59 14.64 0.02
CA GLN A 101 -8.40 14.69 0.89
C GLN A 101 -8.07 16.12 1.39
N GLY A 102 -8.93 17.11 1.09
CA GLY A 102 -8.83 18.47 1.62
C GLY A 102 -7.79 19.35 0.95
N TRP A 103 -7.43 19.08 -0.31
CA TRP A 103 -6.62 19.98 -1.12
C TRP A 103 -7.51 21.03 -1.78
N VAL A 104 -6.94 22.18 -2.13
CA VAL A 104 -7.69 23.30 -2.73
C VAL A 104 -7.39 23.37 -4.21
N LEU A 105 -8.43 23.36 -5.03
CA LEU A 105 -8.33 23.57 -6.48
C LEU A 105 -8.41 25.08 -6.77
N ASP A 106 -7.40 25.62 -7.45
CA ASP A 106 -7.48 26.93 -8.06
C ASP A 106 -7.98 26.79 -9.51
N SER A 107 -9.26 27.10 -9.72
CA SER A 107 -9.93 26.98 -11.01
C SER A 107 -9.37 27.94 -12.08
N ALA A 108 -8.64 28.99 -11.69
CA ALA A 108 -8.05 29.95 -12.64
C ALA A 108 -6.76 29.43 -13.28
N SER A 109 -6.01 28.57 -12.59
CA SER A 109 -4.69 28.10 -13.02
C SER A 109 -4.64 26.59 -13.30
N GLN A 110 -5.73 25.86 -13.06
CA GLN A 110 -5.75 24.38 -13.02
C GLN A 110 -4.65 23.79 -12.12
N THR A 111 -4.30 24.51 -11.05
CA THR A 111 -3.32 24.04 -10.06
C THR A 111 -4.01 23.66 -8.75
N LEU A 112 -3.56 22.56 -8.19
CA LEU A 112 -3.96 22.03 -6.91
C LEU A 112 -2.95 22.51 -5.87
N THR A 113 -3.42 23.26 -4.88
CA THR A 113 -2.62 23.62 -3.72
C THR A 113 -2.68 22.46 -2.73
N VAL A 114 -1.54 21.81 -2.60
CA VAL A 114 -1.35 20.63 -1.75
C VAL A 114 -1.36 21.11 -0.30
N LYS A 115 -2.25 20.56 0.54
CA LYS A 115 -2.20 20.84 1.99
C LYS A 115 -0.98 20.12 2.56
N LYS A 116 0.15 20.82 2.56
CA LYS A 116 1.43 20.32 3.06
C LYS A 116 1.25 19.81 4.49
N GLN A 117 1.38 18.50 4.67
CA GLN A 117 1.60 17.96 6.00
C GLN A 117 2.95 18.54 6.43
N ALA A 118 2.98 19.28 7.54
CA ALA A 118 4.23 19.81 8.06
C ALA A 118 5.17 18.63 8.24
N VAL A 119 6.11 18.48 7.31
CA VAL A 119 7.26 17.61 7.49
C VAL A 119 8.05 18.31 8.59
N VAL A 120 7.68 18.02 9.82
CA VAL A 120 8.54 18.20 10.97
C VAL A 120 9.70 17.28 10.66
N LYS A 121 10.71 17.82 9.97
CA LYS A 121 12.05 17.30 10.11
C LYS A 121 12.29 17.40 11.60
N GLU A 122 12.10 16.29 12.33
CA GLU A 122 12.57 16.18 13.70
C GLU A 122 14.10 16.25 13.61
N GLN A 123 14.63 17.46 13.48
CA GLN A 123 15.92 17.82 14.03
C GLN A 123 15.77 17.83 15.56
N LYS A 124 15.40 16.70 16.14
CA LYS A 124 15.71 16.43 17.53
C LYS A 124 17.22 16.19 17.55
N LEU A 125 17.96 17.28 17.74
CA LEU A 125 19.27 17.22 18.36
C LEU A 125 19.05 16.62 19.74
N ASP A 126 19.08 15.29 19.78
CA ASP A 126 18.87 14.50 20.97
C ASP A 126 20.04 14.79 21.93
N PRO A 127 19.82 15.41 23.11
CA PRO A 127 20.90 15.82 24.01
C PRO A 127 21.76 14.64 24.47
N SER A 128 21.20 13.42 24.44
CA SER A 128 21.93 12.17 24.68
C SER A 128 23.02 11.89 23.65
N LYS A 129 22.93 12.41 22.41
CA LYS A 129 24.03 12.31 21.42
C LYS A 129 25.20 13.22 21.78
N LEU A 130 24.95 14.39 22.39
CA LEU A 130 26.02 15.27 22.88
C LEU A 130 26.72 14.65 24.09
N GLN A 131 25.95 14.07 25.03
CA GLN A 131 26.52 13.36 26.18
C GLN A 131 27.43 12.20 25.75
N ARG A 132 27.02 11.42 24.73
CA ARG A 132 27.84 10.34 24.17
C ARG A 132 29.14 10.84 23.53
N LEU A 133 29.13 12.00 22.88
CA LEU A 133 30.36 12.58 22.32
C LEU A 133 31.32 13.04 23.42
N THR A 134 30.80 13.61 24.51
CA THR A 134 31.61 13.96 25.68
C THR A 134 32.22 12.72 26.34
N GLU A 135 31.44 11.64 26.50
CA GLU A 135 31.97 10.37 27.01
C GLU A 135 33.04 9.76 26.09
N TYR A 136 32.88 9.85 24.77
CA TYR A 136 33.88 9.34 23.83
C TYR A 136 35.21 10.11 23.90
N VAL A 137 35.15 11.44 24.06
CA VAL A 137 36.36 12.25 24.24
C VAL A 137 37.06 11.89 25.55
N PHE A 138 36.30 11.70 26.62
CA PHE A 138 36.86 11.27 27.91
C PHE A 138 37.54 9.90 27.84
N HIS A 139 36.98 8.93 27.11
CA HIS A 139 37.57 7.60 26.94
C HIS A 139 38.81 7.56 26.03
N LEU A 140 39.08 8.62 25.25
CA LEU A 140 40.25 8.69 24.38
C LEU A 140 41.41 9.49 25.01
N GLU A 141 41.15 10.22 26.09
CA GLU A 141 42.16 10.94 26.87
C GLU A 141 42.79 10.08 28.00
N HIS A 142 42.37 8.82 28.17
CA HIS A 142 42.94 7.85 29.12
C HIS A 142 43.46 6.61 28.40
#